data_AF-A0A355GMR3-F1
#
_entry.id   AF-A0A355GMR3-F1
#
_cell.length_a   1.000
_cell.length_b   1.000
_cell.length_c   1.000
_cell.angle_alpha   90.00
_cell.angle_beta   90.00
_cell.angle_gamma   90.00
#
_symmetry.space_group_name_H-M   'P 1'
#
loop_
_entity.id
_entity.type
_entity.pdbx_description
1 polymer ?
#
loop_
_entity_poly.entity_id
_entity_poly.type
_entity_poly.pdbx_seq_one_letter_code
_entity_poly.pdbx_strand_id
1 'polypeptide(L)'
;MKRQKLQGHSTDPSMTEVDRECETTKASPGRSLIIILAIIVSCLMGGWVSTVRNTGSLSLPYLRVDIAIVCFICMLPLAILISDWLYRIFSHQSPPLFKLVQIIFYIGAAVILILALSSSPPSGTLSSYDAWESIILRPVLAFWLMLTLCLLEGQVSGRRTCTDLSWKQGPLIWGLALITAVVVPAIYIQSRVDEIVTTIDESLSSGRLGEARRLTREVCVLAPWQKIGGLPAGDLARDLDRSCYEIERNLAYMQLEPADSEESAYQRARLLTILGKAEAAIRVLAPWKDQQTVSPLSCQLLGNIYQQQEQWGESEDWYQKSLNAWKRLPHSEQQQAGIVSAWKGIAFAERKRGNYEEAESAYLSALSLAPQADQHFLLAQFYEDTQQTAKARKHATQAMALNADRYGKSGQQLITSLQQQHFGCLTVWRQGSP
;
A
#
# COMPACT_ATOMS: atom_id res chain seq x y z
N MET A 1 88.75 -20.01 -13.35
CA MET A 1 88.22 -18.79 -14.01
C MET A 1 88.07 -17.73 -12.91
N LYS A 2 88.61 -16.49 -12.90
CA LYS A 2 88.79 -15.41 -13.92
C LYS A 2 87.44 -15.07 -14.59
N ARG A 3 86.88 -13.85 -14.63
CA ARG A 3 87.20 -12.43 -14.26
C ARG A 3 85.82 -11.71 -14.00
N GLN A 4 85.62 -10.49 -13.46
CA GLN A 4 86.38 -9.41 -12.81
C GLN A 4 85.42 -8.54 -11.91
N LYS A 5 85.84 -7.63 -11.01
CA LYS A 5 86.06 -6.15 -11.14
C LYS A 5 85.11 -5.37 -12.08
N LEU A 6 84.72 -4.10 -11.86
CA LEU A 6 84.67 -3.14 -10.72
C LEU A 6 83.97 -1.85 -11.21
N GLN A 7 83.36 -1.05 -10.31
CA GLN A 7 82.92 0.36 -10.52
C GLN A 7 81.80 0.59 -11.60
N GLY A 8 80.96 1.63 -11.53
CA GLY A 8 80.67 2.52 -10.39
C GLY A 8 79.75 3.73 -10.71
N HIS A 9 79.05 4.19 -9.66
CA HIS A 9 78.65 5.59 -9.37
C HIS A 9 77.39 6.27 -9.97
N SER A 10 76.71 7.01 -9.07
CA SER A 10 75.81 8.19 -9.22
C SER A 10 74.50 8.17 -10.05
N THR A 11 73.41 8.55 -9.35
CA THR A 11 72.19 9.28 -9.79
C THR A 11 71.25 8.62 -10.83
N ASP A 12 69.91 8.77 -10.77
CA ASP A 12 69.07 9.70 -9.99
C ASP A 12 67.74 9.03 -9.51
N PRO A 13 66.99 9.61 -8.54
CA PRO A 13 65.81 8.98 -7.95
C PRO A 13 64.47 9.48 -8.55
N SER A 14 63.81 8.67 -9.39
CA SER A 14 62.48 9.02 -9.92
C SER A 14 61.58 7.82 -10.23
N MET A 15 60.87 7.32 -9.20
CA MET A 15 59.54 6.71 -9.34
C MET A 15 58.77 6.90 -8.04
N THR A 16 57.52 7.34 -8.15
CA THR A 16 56.74 7.94 -7.06
C THR A 16 56.09 6.91 -6.13
N GLU A 17 56.08 7.20 -4.83
CA GLU A 17 55.40 6.39 -3.81
C GLU A 17 53.85 6.44 -3.94
N VAL A 18 53.36 7.38 -4.74
CA VAL A 18 51.93 7.64 -5.05
C VAL A 18 51.29 6.50 -5.84
N ASP A 19 52.02 5.85 -6.75
CA ASP A 19 51.45 4.88 -7.70
C ASP A 19 51.04 3.53 -7.08
N ARG A 20 51.24 3.35 -5.77
CA ARG A 20 50.77 2.17 -5.01
C ARG A 20 49.39 2.32 -4.36
N GLU A 21 48.85 3.53 -4.25
CA GLU A 21 47.53 3.74 -3.62
C GLU A 21 46.34 3.55 -4.59
N CYS A 22 46.61 3.44 -5.90
CA CYS A 22 45.56 3.45 -6.93
C CYS A 22 45.16 2.06 -7.49
N GLU A 23 45.66 0.95 -6.96
CA GLU A 23 45.18 -0.40 -7.33
C GLU A 23 44.31 -1.06 -6.24
N THR A 24 43.09 -1.42 -6.64
CA THR A 24 42.15 -2.29 -5.91
C THR A 24 41.46 -1.73 -4.65
N THR A 25 40.68 -0.66 -4.83
CA THR A 25 39.39 -0.52 -4.12
C THR A 25 38.37 -1.60 -4.56
N LYS A 26 38.77 -2.88 -4.53
CA LYS A 26 37.87 -4.02 -4.73
C LYS A 26 36.96 -4.09 -3.51
N ALA A 27 35.69 -3.71 -3.68
CA ALA A 27 34.66 -3.92 -2.67
C ALA A 27 34.72 -5.39 -2.21
N SER A 28 34.97 -5.61 -0.91
CA SER A 28 35.31 -6.94 -0.44
C SER A 28 34.13 -7.90 -0.64
N PRO A 29 34.34 -9.11 -1.21
CA PRO A 29 33.24 -9.97 -1.63
C PRO A 29 32.29 -10.34 -0.48
N GLY A 30 32.82 -10.45 0.75
CA GLY A 30 32.01 -10.60 1.96
C GLY A 30 31.01 -9.46 2.18
N ARG A 31 31.39 -8.18 1.98
CA ARG A 31 30.45 -7.04 2.18
C ARG A 31 29.30 -7.06 1.19
N SER A 32 29.56 -7.43 -0.06
CA SER A 32 28.50 -7.66 -1.05
C SER A 32 27.60 -8.83 -0.65
N LEU A 33 28.18 -9.90 -0.12
CA LEU A 33 27.42 -11.07 0.38
C LEU A 33 26.51 -10.72 1.57
N ILE A 34 26.92 -9.88 2.54
CA ILE A 34 26.02 -9.48 3.64
C ILE A 34 24.78 -8.78 3.09
N ILE A 35 24.98 -7.82 2.17
CA ILE A 35 23.90 -7.01 1.60
C ILE A 35 22.98 -7.89 0.75
N ILE A 36 23.54 -8.77 -0.08
CA ILE A 36 22.77 -9.72 -0.90
C ILE A 36 22.00 -10.71 -0.01
N LEU A 37 22.61 -11.26 1.04
CA LEU A 37 21.95 -12.17 1.97
C LEU A 37 20.83 -11.48 2.76
N ALA A 38 21.07 -10.26 3.26
CA ALA A 38 20.05 -9.47 3.95
C ALA A 38 18.88 -9.11 3.04
N ILE A 39 19.13 -8.78 1.76
CA ILE A 39 18.08 -8.59 0.75
C ILE A 39 17.33 -9.90 0.50
N ILE A 40 18.02 -11.01 0.29
CA ILE A 40 17.40 -12.34 0.08
C ILE A 40 16.52 -12.73 1.27
N VAL A 41 16.99 -12.57 2.51
CA VAL A 41 16.18 -12.89 3.70
C VAL A 41 15.02 -11.90 3.88
N SER A 42 15.20 -10.62 3.56
CA SER A 42 14.10 -9.63 3.54
C SER A 42 13.03 -9.99 2.51
N CYS A 43 13.42 -10.44 1.32
CA CYS A 43 12.51 -10.89 0.27
C CYS A 43 11.84 -12.23 0.62
N LEU A 44 12.55 -13.19 1.21
CA LEU A 44 11.99 -14.47 1.67
C LEU A 44 10.99 -14.26 2.81
N MET A 45 11.35 -13.47 3.82
CA MET A 45 10.46 -13.12 4.92
C MET A 45 9.28 -12.29 4.45
N GLY A 46 9.48 -11.39 3.47
CA GLY A 46 8.41 -10.66 2.79
C GLY A 46 7.43 -11.58 2.04
N GLY A 47 7.94 -12.53 1.26
CA GLY A 47 7.11 -13.55 0.59
C GLY A 47 6.37 -14.45 1.58
N TRP A 48 6.98 -14.76 2.72
CA TRP A 48 6.33 -15.49 3.80
C TRP A 48 5.21 -14.68 4.47
N VAL A 49 5.45 -13.39 4.79
CA VAL A 49 4.40 -12.43 5.25
C VAL A 49 3.24 -12.35 4.25
N SER A 50 3.53 -12.35 2.94
CA SER A 50 2.50 -12.35 1.89
C SER A 50 1.63 -13.62 1.94
N THR A 51 2.27 -14.78 2.14
CA THR A 51 1.57 -16.07 2.26
C THR A 51 0.66 -16.09 3.48
N VAL A 52 1.12 -15.57 4.63
CA VAL A 52 0.30 -15.43 5.84
C VAL A 52 -0.91 -14.52 5.59
N ARG A 53 -0.70 -13.31 5.04
CA ARG A 53 -1.80 -12.37 4.70
C ARG A 53 -2.90 -13.02 3.85
N ASN A 54 -2.51 -13.84 2.86
CA ASN A 54 -3.46 -14.52 1.96
C ASN A 54 -4.32 -15.60 2.65
N THR A 55 -3.96 -16.06 3.85
CA THR A 55 -4.80 -16.96 4.67
C THR A 55 -5.81 -16.22 5.55
N GLY A 56 -5.84 -14.88 5.52
CA GLY A 56 -6.74 -14.06 6.35
C GLY A 56 -6.34 -13.98 7.83
N SER A 57 -5.13 -14.42 8.19
CA SER A 57 -4.61 -14.40 9.55
C SER A 57 -3.88 -13.09 9.88
N LEU A 58 -4.17 -12.51 11.05
CA LEU A 58 -3.50 -11.31 11.57
C LEU A 58 -2.39 -11.67 12.58
N SER A 59 -1.57 -12.69 12.29
CA SER A 59 -0.56 -13.21 13.23
C SER A 59 0.80 -12.50 13.20
N LEU A 60 0.97 -11.39 12.45
CA LEU A 60 2.25 -10.69 12.30
C LEU A 60 2.11 -9.16 12.41
N PRO A 61 2.99 -8.48 13.17
CA PRO A 61 2.85 -7.05 13.46
C PRO A 61 3.10 -6.14 12.24
N TYR A 62 3.74 -6.63 11.17
CA TYR A 62 4.03 -5.84 9.97
C TYR A 62 2.82 -5.69 9.03
N LEU A 63 1.92 -6.68 9.02
CA LEU A 63 0.71 -6.85 8.18
C LEU A 63 0.87 -6.78 6.64
N ARG A 64 1.83 -6.01 6.13
CA ARG A 64 2.19 -5.88 4.71
C ARG A 64 3.65 -6.25 4.46
N VAL A 65 3.91 -6.71 3.24
CA VAL A 65 5.24 -7.12 2.74
C VAL A 65 6.22 -5.94 2.67
N ASP A 66 5.75 -4.80 2.18
CA ASP A 66 6.56 -3.59 1.96
C ASP A 66 7.03 -2.97 3.29
N ILE A 67 6.15 -2.92 4.29
CA ILE A 67 6.50 -2.48 5.66
C ILE A 67 7.56 -3.40 6.30
N ALA A 68 7.45 -4.71 6.13
CA ALA A 68 8.43 -5.66 6.66
C ALA A 68 9.83 -5.44 6.03
N ILE A 69 9.89 -5.32 4.70
CA ILE A 69 11.15 -5.10 3.96
C ILE A 69 11.83 -3.80 4.40
N VAL A 70 11.08 -2.70 4.55
CA VAL A 70 11.64 -1.42 5.02
C VAL A 70 12.21 -1.55 6.43
N CYS A 71 11.51 -2.20 7.37
CA CYS A 71 12.00 -2.44 8.73
C CYS A 71 13.31 -3.25 8.75
N PHE A 72 13.42 -4.33 7.97
CA PHE A 72 14.63 -5.15 7.92
C PHE A 72 15.82 -4.40 7.30
N ILE A 73 15.62 -3.72 6.17
CA ILE A 73 16.69 -2.94 5.50
C ILE A 73 17.19 -1.81 6.40
N CYS A 74 16.29 -1.10 7.09
CA CYS A 74 16.67 0.00 7.99
C CYS A 74 17.39 -0.48 9.25
N MET A 75 17.16 -1.72 9.70
CA MET A 75 17.86 -2.32 10.85
C MET A 75 19.26 -2.85 10.52
N LEU A 76 19.55 -3.16 9.26
CA LEU A 76 20.84 -3.76 8.85
C LEU A 76 22.09 -2.94 9.29
N PRO A 77 22.15 -1.60 9.16
CA PRO A 77 23.31 -0.83 9.60
C PRO A 77 23.55 -0.94 11.13
N LEU A 78 22.48 -0.91 11.92
CA LEU A 78 22.55 -1.01 13.38
C LEU A 78 22.96 -2.42 13.82
N ALA A 79 22.42 -3.45 13.16
CA ALA A 79 22.81 -4.84 13.39
C ALA A 79 24.30 -5.10 13.06
N ILE A 80 24.82 -4.52 11.97
CA ILE A 80 26.24 -4.61 11.60
C ILE A 80 27.13 -3.97 12.68
N LEU A 81 26.83 -2.74 13.11
CA LEU A 81 27.59 -2.04 14.17
C LEU A 81 27.61 -2.83 15.48
N ILE A 82 26.44 -3.33 15.93
CA ILE A 82 26.34 -4.11 17.17
C ILE A 82 27.04 -5.47 17.04
N SER A 83 26.99 -6.13 15.87
CA SER A 83 27.73 -7.39 15.64
C SER A 83 29.25 -7.21 15.80
N ASP A 84 29.79 -6.07 15.34
CA ASP A 84 31.23 -5.79 15.42
C ASP A 84 31.66 -5.36 16.83
N TRP A 85 30.81 -4.58 17.51
CA TRP A 85 30.99 -4.21 18.92
C TRP A 85 30.98 -5.44 19.83
N LEU A 86 29.98 -6.34 19.69
CA LEU A 86 29.91 -7.61 20.42
C LEU A 86 31.14 -8.48 20.16
N TYR A 87 31.57 -8.60 18.90
CA TYR A 87 32.74 -9.38 18.54
C TYR A 87 34.01 -8.83 19.19
N ARG A 88 34.30 -7.52 19.08
CA ARG A 88 35.51 -6.91 19.65
C ARG A 88 35.62 -7.06 21.17
N ILE A 89 34.51 -6.90 21.90
CA ILE A 89 34.50 -6.98 23.37
C ILE A 89 34.66 -8.43 23.85
N PHE A 90 33.75 -9.32 23.43
CA PHE A 90 33.67 -10.65 24.03
C PHE A 90 34.70 -11.64 23.46
N SER A 91 35.19 -11.47 22.23
CA SER A 91 36.23 -12.38 21.68
C SER A 91 37.57 -12.26 22.41
N HIS A 92 37.97 -11.06 22.82
CA HIS A 92 39.22 -10.83 23.55
C HIS A 92 39.11 -11.09 25.06
N GLN A 93 37.97 -10.80 25.69
CA GLN A 93 37.80 -10.97 27.14
C GLN A 93 37.27 -12.34 27.55
N SER A 94 36.35 -12.94 26.78
CA SER A 94 35.63 -14.15 27.21
C SER A 94 34.98 -14.93 26.05
N PRO A 95 35.79 -15.70 25.27
CA PRO A 95 35.29 -16.59 24.21
C PRO A 95 34.08 -17.48 24.55
N PRO A 96 33.92 -18.07 25.77
CA PRO A 96 32.72 -18.84 26.09
C PRO A 96 31.46 -17.97 26.23
N LEU A 97 31.57 -16.72 26.73
CA LEU A 97 30.42 -15.81 26.82
C LEU A 97 29.97 -15.34 25.44
N PHE A 98 30.88 -15.10 24.50
CA PHE A 98 30.51 -14.78 23.12
C PHE A 98 29.65 -15.90 22.47
N LYS A 99 30.05 -17.16 22.67
CA LYS A 99 29.27 -18.33 22.20
C LYS A 99 27.90 -18.42 22.87
N LEU A 100 27.82 -18.13 24.17
CA LEU A 100 26.56 -18.12 24.93
C LEU A 100 25.59 -17.06 24.37
N VAL A 101 26.08 -15.83 24.12
CA VAL A 101 25.30 -14.77 23.47
C VAL A 101 24.79 -15.19 22.09
N GLN A 102 25.64 -15.80 21.25
CA GLN A 102 25.22 -16.31 19.95
C GLN A 102 24.13 -17.39 20.08
N ILE A 103 24.27 -18.33 21.01
CA ILE A 103 23.25 -19.36 21.27
C ILE A 103 21.91 -18.76 21.70
N ILE A 104 21.90 -17.75 22.58
CA ILE A 104 20.67 -17.02 22.96
C ILE A 104 20.00 -16.41 21.73
N PHE A 105 20.77 -15.70 20.90
CA PHE A 105 20.23 -15.08 19.69
C PHE A 105 19.67 -16.12 18.71
N TYR A 106 20.39 -17.21 18.44
CA TYR A 106 19.92 -18.29 17.57
C TYR A 106 18.68 -19.01 18.11
N ILE A 107 18.59 -19.27 19.42
CA ILE A 107 17.38 -19.84 20.04
C ILE A 107 16.22 -18.86 19.90
N GLY A 108 16.42 -17.56 20.16
CA GLY A 108 15.39 -16.54 19.96
C GLY A 108 14.91 -16.45 18.52
N ALA A 109 15.83 -16.50 17.54
CA ALA A 109 15.47 -16.51 16.12
C ALA A 109 14.74 -17.79 15.71
N ALA A 110 15.14 -18.95 16.23
CA ALA A 110 14.44 -20.21 16.02
C ALA A 110 13.03 -20.20 16.64
N VAL A 111 12.86 -19.65 17.84
CA VAL A 111 11.55 -19.47 18.48
C VAL A 111 10.68 -18.50 17.69
N ILE A 112 11.21 -17.36 17.21
CA ILE A 112 10.50 -16.43 16.33
C ILE A 112 10.05 -17.14 15.04
N LEU A 113 10.94 -17.92 14.40
CA LEU A 113 10.63 -18.67 13.19
C LEU A 113 9.61 -19.80 13.43
N ILE A 114 9.69 -20.49 14.57
CA ILE A 114 8.75 -21.54 14.95
C ILE A 114 7.38 -20.95 15.26
N LEU A 115 7.29 -19.87 16.04
CA LEU A 115 6.03 -19.17 16.32
C LEU A 115 5.40 -18.64 15.03
N ALA A 116 6.21 -18.07 14.12
CA ALA A 116 5.80 -17.73 12.77
C ALA A 116 5.17 -18.95 12.04
N LEU A 117 5.93 -20.04 11.87
CA LEU A 117 5.53 -21.24 11.12
C LEU A 117 4.39 -22.05 11.77
N SER A 118 4.19 -21.93 13.09
CA SER A 118 3.15 -22.66 13.84
C SER A 118 1.94 -21.80 14.23
N SER A 119 1.91 -20.52 13.84
CA SER A 119 0.80 -19.61 14.16
C SER A 119 -0.49 -20.00 13.40
N SER A 120 -1.33 -20.79 14.06
CA SER A 120 -2.75 -20.90 13.70
C SER A 120 -3.40 -19.51 13.66
N PRO A 121 -4.39 -19.28 12.78
CA PRO A 121 -5.03 -17.96 12.66
C PRO A 121 -5.65 -17.51 14.00
N PRO A 122 -5.28 -16.34 14.54
CA PRO A 122 -5.92 -15.81 15.73
C PRO A 122 -7.37 -15.43 15.40
N SER A 123 -8.33 -16.07 16.06
CA SER A 123 -9.77 -15.83 15.92
C SER A 123 -10.28 -14.64 16.73
N GLY A 124 -9.40 -13.95 17.47
CA GLY A 124 -9.75 -12.82 18.31
C GLY A 124 -9.87 -11.49 17.55
N THR A 125 -10.77 -10.64 18.01
CA THR A 125 -10.76 -9.21 17.66
C THR A 125 -9.60 -8.53 18.37
N LEU A 126 -8.65 -7.96 17.62
CA LEU A 126 -7.51 -7.23 18.19
C LEU A 126 -7.98 -6.12 19.13
N SER A 127 -7.40 -6.10 20.32
CA SER A 127 -7.65 -5.05 21.31
C SER A 127 -6.72 -3.85 21.09
N SER A 128 -7.06 -2.70 21.66
CA SER A 128 -6.19 -1.52 21.65
C SER A 128 -4.87 -1.71 22.42
N TYR A 129 -4.72 -2.82 23.16
CA TYR A 129 -3.50 -3.17 23.90
C TYR A 129 -2.49 -3.87 22.97
N ASP A 130 -2.92 -4.93 22.27
CA ASP A 130 -2.18 -5.69 21.24
C ASP A 130 -1.58 -4.74 20.18
N ALA A 131 -2.32 -3.66 19.91
CA ALA A 131 -1.98 -2.62 18.97
C ALA A 131 -0.66 -1.87 19.32
N TRP A 132 -0.38 -1.64 20.62
CA TRP A 132 0.88 -1.04 21.08
C TRP A 132 2.05 -2.00 21.03
N GLU A 133 1.82 -3.29 21.31
CA GLU A 133 2.86 -4.31 21.19
C GLU A 133 3.44 -4.33 19.77
N SER A 134 2.60 -4.19 18.75
CA SER A 134 3.02 -4.17 17.34
C SER A 134 4.08 -3.11 17.01
N ILE A 135 4.04 -1.94 17.66
CA ILE A 135 4.94 -0.80 17.39
C ILE A 135 6.37 -1.12 17.83
N ILE A 136 6.50 -1.77 18.98
CA ILE A 136 7.79 -2.15 19.59
C ILE A 136 8.28 -3.48 19.01
N LEU A 137 7.35 -4.40 18.73
CA LEU A 137 7.65 -5.72 18.18
C LEU A 137 8.22 -5.64 16.75
N ARG A 138 7.79 -4.66 15.92
CA ARG A 138 8.39 -4.39 14.58
C ARG A 138 9.91 -4.17 14.64
N PRO A 139 10.46 -3.12 15.30
CA PRO A 139 11.90 -2.90 15.37
C PRO A 139 12.61 -4.01 16.15
N VAL A 140 12.01 -4.57 17.21
CA VAL A 140 12.65 -5.65 18.00
C VAL A 140 12.83 -6.93 17.19
N LEU A 141 11.81 -7.39 16.45
CA LEU A 141 11.94 -8.57 15.58
C LEU A 141 12.90 -8.33 14.42
N ALA A 142 12.82 -7.15 13.78
CA ALA A 142 13.72 -6.78 12.69
C ALA A 142 15.18 -6.73 13.14
N PHE A 143 15.44 -6.12 14.30
CA PHE A 143 16.76 -6.09 14.93
C PHE A 143 17.26 -7.48 15.29
N TRP A 144 16.45 -8.30 15.98
CA TRP A 144 16.86 -9.63 16.45
C TRP A 144 17.27 -10.52 15.28
N LEU A 145 16.45 -10.59 14.22
CA LEU A 145 16.72 -11.41 13.05
C LEU A 145 17.91 -10.87 12.22
N MET A 146 18.04 -9.56 12.02
CA MET A 146 19.22 -9.01 11.31
C MET A 146 20.52 -9.21 12.10
N LEU A 147 20.49 -9.11 13.43
CA LEU A 147 21.66 -9.37 14.26
C LEU A 147 22.04 -10.86 14.24
N THR A 148 21.09 -11.80 14.22
CA THR A 148 21.42 -13.23 14.15
C THR A 148 22.10 -13.61 12.83
N LEU A 149 21.67 -13.02 11.70
CA LEU A 149 22.35 -13.19 10.42
C LEU A 149 23.80 -12.67 10.47
N CYS A 150 24.01 -11.46 11.01
CA CYS A 150 25.35 -10.87 11.16
C CYS A 150 26.27 -11.70 12.09
N LEU A 151 25.71 -12.31 13.13
CA LEU A 151 26.44 -13.20 14.05
C LEU A 151 26.77 -14.57 13.42
N LEU A 152 25.87 -15.10 12.58
CA LEU A 152 26.04 -16.39 11.89
C LEU A 152 27.11 -16.28 10.80
N GLU A 153 27.06 -15.23 9.97
CA GLU A 153 28.12 -14.99 8.98
C GLU A 153 29.49 -14.75 9.64
N GLY A 154 29.52 -14.12 10.81
CA GLY A 154 30.73 -13.96 11.61
C GLY A 154 31.44 -15.28 11.97
N GLN A 155 30.71 -16.40 12.04
CA GLN A 155 31.26 -17.75 12.17
C GLN A 155 31.68 -18.33 10.81
N VAL A 156 30.80 -18.25 9.79
CA VAL A 156 31.01 -18.90 8.48
C VAL A 156 32.17 -18.27 7.68
N SER A 157 32.21 -16.94 7.59
CA SER A 157 33.22 -16.21 6.82
C SER A 157 34.56 -16.04 7.56
N GLY A 158 34.69 -16.59 8.78
CA GLY A 158 35.95 -16.68 9.54
C GLY A 158 36.72 -15.36 9.60
N ARG A 159 36.10 -14.29 10.14
CA ARG A 159 36.56 -12.89 10.11
C ARG A 159 38.09 -12.73 10.26
N ARG A 160 38.81 -12.66 9.14
CA ARG A 160 40.23 -12.29 9.13
C ARG A 160 40.38 -10.82 9.51
N THR A 161 41.35 -10.54 10.37
CA THR A 161 41.61 -9.22 10.97
C THR A 161 42.13 -8.22 9.93
N CYS A 162 41.20 -7.57 9.22
CA CYS A 162 41.46 -6.42 8.33
C CYS A 162 40.37 -5.36 8.51
N THR A 163 40.34 -4.71 9.67
CA THR A 163 39.65 -3.41 9.84
C THR A 163 40.52 -2.40 10.58
N ASP A 164 41.58 -1.94 9.91
CA ASP A 164 42.09 -0.56 10.09
C ASP A 164 41.14 0.48 9.47
N LEU A 165 39.83 0.19 9.48
CA LEU A 165 38.82 1.23 9.41
C LEU A 165 38.85 1.93 10.77
N SER A 166 39.69 2.97 10.84
CA SER A 166 40.22 3.53 12.10
C SER A 166 39.18 3.70 13.20
N TRP A 167 39.60 3.49 14.45
CA TRP A 167 38.74 3.43 15.65
C TRP A 167 38.24 4.83 16.10
N LYS A 168 37.53 5.49 15.18
CA LYS A 168 36.72 6.70 15.35
C LYS A 168 35.36 6.51 14.67
N GLN A 169 34.68 5.40 14.97
CA GLN A 169 33.22 5.34 14.83
C GLN A 169 32.60 6.30 15.84
N GLY A 170 32.60 7.60 15.51
CA GLY A 170 32.09 8.63 16.39
C GLY A 170 30.60 8.43 16.71
N PRO A 171 30.08 9.07 17.78
CA PRO A 171 28.67 8.96 18.17
C PRO A 171 27.71 9.35 17.02
N LEU A 172 28.19 10.15 16.06
CA LEU A 172 27.49 10.52 14.83
C LEU A 172 27.10 9.30 13.96
N ILE A 173 27.95 8.27 13.84
CA ILE A 173 27.66 7.05 13.04
C ILE A 173 26.63 6.18 13.76
N TRP A 174 26.74 6.04 15.08
CA TRP A 174 25.75 5.34 15.90
C TRP A 174 24.40 6.06 15.90
N GLY A 175 24.41 7.39 16.01
CA GLY A 175 23.22 8.23 15.88
C GLY A 175 22.56 8.10 14.51
N LEU A 176 23.33 8.15 13.42
CA LEU A 176 22.80 7.96 12.06
C LEU A 176 22.16 6.58 11.88
N ALA A 177 22.83 5.51 12.35
CA ALA A 177 22.29 4.15 12.25
C ALA A 177 21.00 3.97 13.08
N LEU A 178 20.93 4.55 14.28
CA LEU A 178 19.73 4.53 15.12
C LEU A 178 18.58 5.35 14.52
N ILE A 179 18.88 6.54 13.97
CA ILE A 179 17.90 7.37 13.26
C ILE A 179 17.34 6.63 12.05
N THR A 180 18.19 6.01 11.22
CA THR A 180 17.74 5.20 10.08
C THR A 180 16.87 4.03 10.53
N ALA A 181 17.29 3.30 11.57
CA ALA A 181 16.59 2.12 12.08
C ALA A 181 15.19 2.41 12.67
N VAL A 182 14.93 3.63 13.15
CA VAL A 182 13.67 4.00 13.81
C VAL A 182 12.82 4.97 12.98
N VAL A 183 13.42 6.06 12.49
CA VAL A 183 12.69 7.17 11.87
C VAL A 183 12.22 6.82 10.46
N VAL A 184 13.04 6.14 9.65
CA VAL A 184 12.68 5.80 8.27
C VAL A 184 11.50 4.82 8.22
N PRO A 185 11.47 3.71 8.99
CA PRO A 185 10.28 2.86 9.09
C PRO A 185 9.05 3.58 9.64
N ALA A 186 9.20 4.48 10.64
CA ALA A 186 8.08 5.22 11.20
C ALA A 186 7.40 6.15 10.17
N ILE A 187 8.20 6.92 9.42
CA ILE A 187 7.70 7.79 8.34
C ILE A 187 7.04 6.94 7.24
N TYR A 188 7.65 5.80 6.87
CA TYR A 188 7.09 4.90 5.87
C TYR A 188 5.72 4.33 6.29
N ILE A 189 5.59 3.89 7.55
CA ILE A 189 4.32 3.38 8.09
C ILE A 189 3.26 4.48 8.09
N GLN A 190 3.58 5.70 8.53
CA GLN A 190 2.61 6.80 8.52
C GLN A 190 2.14 7.13 7.09
N SER A 191 3.07 7.24 6.13
CA SER A 191 2.72 7.50 4.72
C SER A 191 1.83 6.41 4.12
N ARG A 192 2.02 5.14 4.49
CA ARG A 192 1.14 4.02 4.09
C ARG A 192 -0.20 4.03 4.80
N VAL A 193 -0.25 4.48 6.05
CA VAL A 193 -1.51 4.66 6.78
C VAL A 193 -2.33 5.78 6.16
N ASP A 194 -1.74 6.91 5.80
CA ASP A 194 -2.47 8.04 5.19
C ASP A 194 -3.03 7.68 3.79
N GLU A 195 -2.29 6.88 3.01
CA GLU A 195 -2.78 6.23 1.78
C GLU A 195 -4.01 5.34 2.06
N ILE A 196 -3.92 4.45 3.04
CA ILE A 196 -5.02 3.53 3.41
C ILE A 196 -6.23 4.30 3.95
N VAL A 197 -6.05 5.36 4.73
CA VAL A 197 -7.15 6.21 5.23
C VAL A 197 -7.89 6.87 4.08
N THR A 198 -7.17 7.36 3.06
CA THR A 198 -7.78 7.89 1.84
C THR A 198 -8.66 6.83 1.15
N THR A 199 -8.17 5.60 1.00
CA THR A 199 -8.96 4.48 0.45
C THR A 199 -10.13 4.08 1.36
N ILE A 200 -10.05 4.24 2.68
CA ILE A 200 -11.18 4.01 3.60
C ILE A 200 -12.27 5.05 3.37
N ASP A 201 -11.96 6.34 3.30
CA ASP A 201 -12.95 7.39 3.07
C ASP A 201 -13.63 7.25 1.68
N GLU A 202 -12.87 6.86 0.64
CA GLU A 202 -13.44 6.45 -0.66
C GLU A 202 -14.36 5.22 -0.55
N SER A 203 -13.96 4.21 0.22
CA SER A 203 -14.76 2.99 0.42
C SER A 203 -16.04 3.24 1.22
N LEU A 204 -15.99 4.14 2.21
CA LEU A 204 -17.15 4.58 2.98
C LEU A 204 -18.11 5.38 2.10
N SER A 205 -17.62 6.37 1.35
CA SER A 205 -18.45 7.21 0.47
C SER A 205 -19.10 6.44 -0.69
N SER A 206 -18.50 5.31 -1.11
CA SER A 206 -19.06 4.39 -2.11
C SER A 206 -19.81 3.19 -1.53
N GLY A 207 -19.97 3.10 -0.20
CA GLY A 207 -20.72 2.02 0.46
C GLY A 207 -20.06 0.64 0.46
N ARG A 208 -18.75 0.55 0.18
CA ARG A 208 -17.95 -0.70 0.23
C ARG A 208 -17.56 -1.04 1.67
N LEU A 209 -18.56 -1.24 2.54
CA LEU A 209 -18.38 -1.42 3.98
C LEU A 209 -17.42 -2.57 4.34
N GLY A 210 -17.44 -3.68 3.60
CA GLY A 210 -16.52 -4.79 3.83
C GLY A 210 -15.05 -4.47 3.53
N GLU A 211 -14.79 -3.61 2.55
CA GLU A 211 -13.44 -3.10 2.26
C GLU A 211 -12.99 -2.09 3.33
N ALA A 212 -13.86 -1.12 3.66
CA ALA A 212 -13.60 -0.18 4.75
C ALA A 212 -13.32 -0.92 6.08
N ARG A 213 -14.06 -1.99 6.39
CA ARG A 213 -13.86 -2.86 7.55
C ARG A 213 -12.47 -3.52 7.54
N ARG A 214 -12.07 -4.12 6.41
CA ARG A 214 -10.74 -4.73 6.23
C ARG A 214 -9.63 -3.71 6.45
N LEU A 215 -9.71 -2.58 5.76
CA LEU A 215 -8.68 -1.54 5.79
C LEU A 215 -8.61 -0.82 7.14
N THR A 216 -9.74 -0.57 7.81
CA THR A 216 -9.74 0.05 9.15
C THR A 216 -9.10 -0.88 10.18
N ARG A 217 -9.34 -2.20 10.10
CA ARG A 217 -8.65 -3.21 10.93
C ARG A 217 -7.14 -3.24 10.65
N GLU A 218 -6.71 -3.04 9.40
CA GLU A 218 -5.29 -2.88 9.03
C GLU A 218 -4.69 -1.60 9.65
N VAL A 219 -5.39 -0.45 9.60
CA VAL A 219 -4.96 0.79 10.31
C VAL A 219 -4.90 0.60 11.83
N CYS A 220 -5.83 -0.14 12.44
CA CYS A 220 -5.81 -0.43 13.88
C CYS A 220 -4.56 -1.18 14.33
N VAL A 221 -3.93 -1.97 13.45
CA VAL A 221 -2.63 -2.61 13.72
C VAL A 221 -1.48 -1.67 13.38
N LEU A 222 -1.54 -0.94 12.27
CA LEU A 222 -0.43 -0.12 11.78
C LEU A 222 -0.20 1.14 12.63
N ALA A 223 -1.25 1.91 12.90
CA ALA A 223 -1.24 3.18 13.64
C ALA A 223 -2.53 3.34 14.48
N PRO A 224 -2.57 2.80 15.72
CA PRO A 224 -3.79 2.73 16.53
C PRO A 224 -4.38 4.10 16.93
N TRP A 225 -3.56 5.15 16.90
CA TRP A 225 -3.93 6.54 17.18
C TRP A 225 -4.53 7.28 15.97
N GLN A 226 -4.46 6.71 14.77
CA GLN A 226 -4.92 7.35 13.55
C GLN A 226 -6.42 7.65 13.63
N LYS A 227 -6.82 8.82 13.14
CA LYS A 227 -8.23 9.24 13.05
C LYS A 227 -8.71 9.17 11.61
N ILE A 228 -9.94 8.66 11.43
CA ILE A 228 -10.62 8.48 10.14
C ILE A 228 -11.99 9.15 10.29
N GLY A 229 -12.33 10.09 9.41
CA GLY A 229 -13.52 10.94 9.59
C GLY A 229 -13.57 11.72 10.92
N GLY A 230 -12.44 11.84 11.64
CA GLY A 230 -12.34 12.41 12.99
C GLY A 230 -12.51 11.40 14.15
N LEU A 231 -13.00 10.19 13.88
CA LEU A 231 -13.13 9.10 14.86
C LEU A 231 -11.79 8.33 15.00
N PRO A 232 -11.44 7.77 16.18
CA PRO A 232 -10.33 6.84 16.30
C PRO A 232 -10.57 5.57 15.48
N ALA A 233 -9.52 5.05 14.82
CA ALA A 233 -9.64 3.86 13.97
C ALA A 233 -10.27 2.64 14.69
N GLY A 234 -9.94 2.43 15.97
CA GLY A 234 -10.50 1.33 16.78
C GLY A 234 -11.99 1.43 17.07
N ASP A 235 -12.57 2.64 17.06
CA ASP A 235 -14.01 2.84 17.24
C ASP A 235 -14.74 2.67 15.90
N LEU A 236 -14.20 3.24 14.82
CA LEU A 236 -14.70 3.01 13.46
C LEU A 236 -14.67 1.52 13.08
N ALA A 237 -13.63 0.78 13.48
CA ALA A 237 -13.55 -0.66 13.29
C ALA A 237 -14.70 -1.41 13.98
N ARG A 238 -15.10 -0.98 15.18
CA ARG A 238 -16.21 -1.57 15.95
C ARG A 238 -17.56 -1.29 15.30
N ASP A 239 -17.77 -0.07 14.82
CA ASP A 239 -19.01 0.33 14.14
C ASP A 239 -19.15 -0.35 12.77
N LEU A 240 -18.05 -0.50 12.03
CA LEU A 240 -18.00 -1.27 10.78
C LEU A 240 -18.15 -2.78 11.01
N ASP A 241 -17.59 -3.32 12.09
CA ASP A 241 -17.81 -4.72 12.49
C ASP A 241 -19.28 -4.99 12.78
N ARG A 242 -19.95 -4.09 13.51
CA ARG A 242 -21.39 -4.17 13.78
C ARG A 242 -22.22 -4.05 12.50
N SER A 243 -21.95 -3.02 11.69
CA SER A 243 -22.69 -2.77 10.46
C SER A 243 -22.58 -3.94 9.46
N CYS A 244 -21.38 -4.50 9.32
CA CYS A 244 -21.18 -5.69 8.49
C CYS A 244 -21.83 -6.93 9.12
N TYR A 245 -21.77 -7.13 10.44
CA TYR A 245 -22.43 -8.25 11.10
C TYR A 245 -23.95 -8.25 10.90
N GLU A 246 -24.60 -7.08 11.00
CA GLU A 246 -26.05 -6.95 10.76
C GLU A 246 -26.41 -7.31 9.30
N ILE A 247 -25.56 -6.95 8.32
CA ILE A 247 -25.71 -7.35 6.91
C ILE A 247 -25.43 -8.85 6.70
N GLU A 248 -24.37 -9.39 7.32
CA GLU A 248 -24.00 -10.80 7.23
C GLU A 248 -25.08 -11.72 7.82
N ARG A 249 -25.71 -11.31 8.93
CA ARG A 249 -26.88 -11.99 9.51
C ARG A 249 -28.09 -11.96 8.56
N ASN A 250 -28.40 -10.80 7.98
CA ASN A 250 -29.53 -10.67 7.06
C ASN A 250 -29.31 -11.50 5.77
N LEU A 251 -28.08 -11.55 5.27
CA LEU A 251 -27.68 -12.42 4.17
C LEU A 251 -27.78 -13.91 4.53
N ALA A 252 -27.39 -14.31 5.74
CA ALA A 252 -27.49 -15.68 6.21
C ALA A 252 -28.95 -16.18 6.25
N TYR A 253 -29.90 -15.34 6.68
CA TYR A 253 -31.33 -15.67 6.59
C TYR A 253 -31.78 -15.87 5.13
N MET A 254 -31.42 -14.96 4.22
CA MET A 254 -31.74 -15.13 2.79
C MET A 254 -31.12 -16.39 2.18
N GLN A 255 -29.95 -16.83 2.64
CA GLN A 255 -29.28 -18.04 2.14
C GLN A 255 -29.99 -19.35 2.53
N LEU A 256 -30.94 -19.33 3.47
CA LEU A 256 -31.77 -20.50 3.81
C LEU A 256 -32.85 -20.79 2.76
N GLU A 257 -33.28 -19.75 2.02
CA GLU A 257 -34.25 -19.87 0.93
C GLU A 257 -33.53 -20.06 -0.41
N PRO A 258 -34.05 -20.85 -1.35
CA PRO A 258 -33.50 -20.93 -2.70
C PRO A 258 -33.64 -19.59 -3.46
N ALA A 259 -32.75 -19.33 -4.41
CA ALA A 259 -32.71 -18.08 -5.18
C ALA A 259 -33.54 -18.18 -6.47
N ASP A 260 -34.81 -18.58 -6.35
CA ASP A 260 -35.69 -18.94 -7.48
C ASP A 260 -36.07 -17.76 -8.39
N SER A 261 -35.84 -16.52 -7.95
CA SER A 261 -36.11 -15.30 -8.71
C SER A 261 -34.88 -14.42 -8.85
N GLU A 262 -34.78 -13.71 -9.99
CA GLU A 262 -33.68 -12.78 -10.24
C GLU A 262 -33.60 -11.70 -9.15
N GLU A 263 -34.74 -11.20 -8.67
CA GLU A 263 -34.77 -10.19 -7.61
C GLU A 263 -34.17 -10.72 -6.30
N SER A 264 -34.44 -11.98 -5.93
CA SER A 264 -33.82 -12.64 -4.77
C SER A 264 -32.29 -12.76 -4.97
N ALA A 265 -31.84 -13.14 -6.17
CA ALA A 265 -30.42 -13.19 -6.51
C ALA A 265 -29.76 -11.79 -6.47
N TYR A 266 -30.42 -10.76 -7.00
CA TYR A 266 -29.97 -9.37 -7.00
C TYR A 266 -29.83 -8.80 -5.58
N GLN A 267 -30.83 -8.99 -4.71
CA GLN A 267 -30.76 -8.52 -3.32
C GLN A 267 -29.59 -9.17 -2.55
N ARG A 268 -29.41 -10.49 -2.70
CA ARG A 268 -28.28 -11.25 -2.13
C ARG A 268 -26.93 -10.75 -2.69
N ALA A 269 -26.83 -10.55 -4.00
CA ALA A 269 -25.64 -10.06 -4.66
C ALA A 269 -25.29 -8.62 -4.24
N ARG A 270 -26.29 -7.75 -4.02
CA ARG A 270 -26.06 -6.37 -3.55
C ARG A 270 -25.46 -6.37 -2.14
N LEU A 271 -25.98 -7.19 -1.22
CA LEU A 271 -25.40 -7.33 0.12
C LEU A 271 -23.99 -7.94 0.09
N LEU A 272 -23.76 -8.95 -0.74
CA LEU A 272 -22.42 -9.51 -0.96
C LEU A 272 -21.43 -8.46 -1.48
N THR A 273 -21.87 -7.58 -2.37
CA THR A 273 -21.04 -6.48 -2.92
C THR A 273 -20.71 -5.44 -1.85
N ILE A 274 -21.68 -5.02 -1.02
CA ILE A 274 -21.46 -4.13 0.14
C ILE A 274 -20.45 -4.74 1.13
N LEU A 275 -20.47 -6.06 1.31
CA LEU A 275 -19.52 -6.82 2.12
C LEU A 275 -18.15 -7.06 1.43
N GLY A 276 -17.90 -6.51 0.25
CA GLY A 276 -16.65 -6.71 -0.51
C GLY A 276 -16.48 -8.13 -1.08
N LYS A 277 -17.53 -8.95 -1.08
CA LYS A 277 -17.52 -10.36 -1.52
C LYS A 277 -17.90 -10.46 -2.99
N ALA A 278 -17.21 -9.69 -3.85
CA ALA A 278 -17.47 -9.56 -5.29
C ALA A 278 -17.65 -10.92 -6.01
N GLU A 279 -16.72 -11.86 -5.82
CA GLU A 279 -16.78 -13.20 -6.42
C GLU A 279 -17.99 -14.04 -5.96
N ALA A 280 -18.55 -13.76 -4.79
CA ALA A 280 -19.79 -14.39 -4.36
C ALA A 280 -21.01 -13.72 -5.02
N ALA A 281 -21.02 -12.39 -5.15
CA ALA A 281 -22.06 -11.65 -5.86
C ALA A 281 -22.14 -12.06 -7.35
N ILE A 282 -20.98 -12.15 -8.03
CA ILE A 282 -20.88 -12.62 -9.42
C ILE A 282 -21.44 -14.04 -9.58
N ARG A 283 -21.11 -14.96 -8.66
CA ARG A 283 -21.62 -16.35 -8.69
C ARG A 283 -23.12 -16.46 -8.41
N VAL A 284 -23.67 -15.62 -7.54
CA VAL A 284 -25.13 -15.56 -7.30
C VAL A 284 -25.89 -15.06 -8.53
N LEU A 285 -25.31 -14.13 -9.30
CA LEU A 285 -25.90 -13.63 -10.54
C LEU A 285 -25.61 -14.50 -11.78
N ALA A 286 -24.69 -15.46 -11.69
CA ALA A 286 -24.27 -16.27 -12.84
C ALA A 286 -25.43 -16.98 -13.59
N PRO A 287 -26.44 -17.59 -12.95
CA PRO A 287 -27.57 -18.21 -13.64
C PRO A 287 -28.44 -17.24 -14.47
N TRP A 288 -28.31 -15.95 -14.22
CA TRP A 288 -29.11 -14.89 -14.85
C TRP A 288 -28.33 -14.14 -15.94
N LYS A 289 -26.99 -14.24 -15.98
CA LYS A 289 -26.11 -13.50 -16.91
C LYS A 289 -26.45 -13.69 -18.39
N ASP A 290 -26.84 -14.90 -18.77
CA ASP A 290 -27.05 -15.30 -20.16
C ASP A 290 -28.54 -15.30 -20.57
N GLN A 291 -29.44 -14.89 -19.68
CA GLN A 291 -30.86 -14.82 -19.96
C GLN A 291 -31.20 -13.57 -20.79
N GLN A 292 -32.17 -13.70 -21.70
CA GLN A 292 -32.44 -12.66 -22.71
C GLN A 292 -33.10 -11.38 -22.15
N THR A 293 -33.52 -11.41 -20.88
CA THR A 293 -34.21 -10.34 -20.15
C THR A 293 -33.65 -10.14 -18.73
N VAL A 294 -32.33 -10.02 -18.59
CA VAL A 294 -31.69 -9.66 -17.31
C VAL A 294 -32.20 -8.31 -16.81
N SER A 295 -32.48 -8.19 -15.50
CA SER A 295 -32.84 -6.93 -14.85
C SER A 295 -31.76 -5.87 -15.07
N PRO A 296 -32.13 -4.62 -15.41
CA PRO A 296 -31.16 -3.56 -15.60
C PRO A 296 -30.35 -3.27 -14.32
N LEU A 297 -30.92 -3.54 -13.14
CA LEU A 297 -30.25 -3.40 -11.84
C LEU A 297 -29.17 -4.46 -11.64
N SER A 298 -29.42 -5.72 -12.02
CA SER A 298 -28.41 -6.79 -12.02
C SER A 298 -27.24 -6.46 -12.94
N CYS A 299 -27.53 -5.97 -14.15
CA CYS A 299 -26.50 -5.49 -15.08
C CYS A 299 -25.71 -4.30 -14.51
N GLN A 300 -26.36 -3.34 -13.85
CA GLN A 300 -25.68 -2.21 -13.20
C GLN A 300 -24.79 -2.63 -12.03
N LEU A 301 -25.23 -3.62 -11.24
CA LEU A 301 -24.45 -4.17 -10.14
C LEU A 301 -23.22 -4.93 -10.65
N LEU A 302 -23.38 -5.76 -11.68
CA LEU A 302 -22.24 -6.41 -12.36
C LEU A 302 -21.27 -5.37 -12.93
N GLY A 303 -21.77 -4.37 -13.67
CA GLY A 303 -20.97 -3.28 -14.20
C GLY A 303 -20.14 -2.57 -13.12
N ASN A 304 -20.73 -2.30 -11.95
CA ASN A 304 -20.02 -1.70 -10.84
C ASN A 304 -19.00 -2.63 -10.17
N ILE A 305 -19.29 -3.93 -10.02
CA ILE A 305 -18.32 -4.91 -9.52
C ILE A 305 -17.10 -4.94 -10.44
N TYR A 306 -17.30 -4.94 -11.76
CA TYR A 306 -16.18 -4.92 -12.72
C TYR A 306 -15.38 -3.60 -12.66
N GLN A 307 -15.99 -2.45 -12.34
CA GLN A 307 -15.21 -1.22 -12.02
C GLN A 307 -14.33 -1.39 -10.78
N GLN A 308 -14.85 -2.05 -9.73
CA GLN A 308 -14.08 -2.31 -8.50
C GLN A 308 -12.94 -3.32 -8.72
N GLN A 309 -12.98 -4.11 -9.79
CA GLN A 309 -11.93 -5.03 -10.22
C GLN A 309 -11.01 -4.44 -11.31
N GLU A 310 -11.17 -3.15 -11.64
CA GLU A 310 -10.48 -2.45 -12.75
C GLU A 310 -10.64 -3.11 -14.15
N GLN A 311 -11.66 -3.96 -14.30
CA GLN A 311 -12.07 -4.62 -15.55
C GLN A 311 -12.99 -3.67 -16.33
N TRP A 312 -12.38 -2.64 -16.93
CA TRP A 312 -13.11 -1.52 -17.53
C TRP A 312 -13.95 -1.91 -18.76
N GLY A 313 -13.49 -2.86 -19.58
CA GLY A 313 -14.23 -3.30 -20.77
C GLY A 313 -15.47 -4.12 -20.40
N GLU A 314 -15.30 -5.11 -19.53
CA GLU A 314 -16.40 -5.91 -18.98
C GLU A 314 -17.41 -5.02 -18.25
N SER A 315 -16.92 -4.02 -17.51
CA SER A 315 -17.77 -3.04 -16.84
C SER A 315 -18.66 -2.26 -17.81
N GLU A 316 -18.08 -1.72 -18.88
CA GLU A 316 -18.79 -0.98 -19.92
C GLU A 316 -19.86 -1.86 -20.59
N ASP A 317 -19.51 -3.10 -20.98
CA ASP A 317 -20.43 -4.09 -21.53
C ASP A 317 -21.66 -4.30 -20.62
N TRP A 318 -21.46 -4.42 -19.32
CA TRP A 318 -22.55 -4.60 -18.35
C TRP A 318 -23.38 -3.32 -18.14
N TYR A 319 -22.77 -2.14 -18.15
CA TYR A 319 -23.54 -0.88 -18.14
C TYR A 319 -24.29 -0.64 -19.46
N GLN A 320 -23.75 -1.05 -20.60
CA GLN A 320 -24.42 -0.97 -21.91
C GLN A 320 -25.59 -1.96 -22.01
N LYS A 321 -25.45 -3.17 -21.46
CA LYS A 321 -26.57 -4.10 -21.23
C LYS A 321 -27.64 -3.47 -20.33
N SER A 322 -27.26 -2.85 -19.22
CA SER A 322 -28.18 -2.13 -18.32
C SER A 322 -28.90 -0.99 -19.03
N LEU A 323 -28.19 -0.16 -19.80
CA LEU A 323 -28.75 0.94 -20.59
C LEU A 323 -29.81 0.44 -21.58
N ASN A 324 -29.53 -0.66 -22.27
CA ASN A 324 -30.45 -1.27 -23.23
C ASN A 324 -31.65 -1.95 -22.55
N ALA A 325 -31.48 -2.53 -21.36
CA ALA A 325 -32.58 -3.05 -20.56
C ALA A 325 -33.48 -1.93 -20.02
N TRP A 326 -32.91 -0.85 -19.46
CA TRP A 326 -33.66 0.33 -19.01
C TRP A 326 -34.48 0.96 -20.14
N LYS A 327 -33.90 1.12 -21.35
CA LYS A 327 -34.59 1.67 -22.53
C LYS A 327 -35.81 0.85 -23.00
N ARG A 328 -35.95 -0.41 -22.59
CA ARG A 328 -37.12 -1.26 -22.91
C ARG A 328 -38.26 -1.13 -21.90
N LEU A 329 -38.01 -0.56 -20.72
CA LEU A 329 -39.03 -0.38 -19.69
C LEU A 329 -39.91 0.87 -19.94
N PRO A 330 -41.12 0.95 -19.37
CA PRO A 330 -41.96 2.14 -19.46
C PRO A 330 -41.29 3.39 -18.84
N HIS A 331 -41.62 4.56 -19.39
CA HIS A 331 -41.11 5.83 -18.88
C HIS A 331 -41.52 6.09 -17.43
N SER A 332 -40.53 6.32 -16.59
CA SER A 332 -40.66 6.54 -15.15
C SER A 332 -39.41 7.24 -14.62
N GLU A 333 -39.51 7.91 -13.46
CA GLU A 333 -38.36 8.53 -12.79
C GLU A 333 -37.26 7.50 -12.47
N GLN A 334 -37.66 6.27 -12.09
CA GLN A 334 -36.74 5.15 -11.87
C GLN A 334 -35.99 4.76 -13.16
N GLN A 335 -36.68 4.70 -14.30
CA GLN A 335 -36.02 4.47 -15.60
C GLN A 335 -35.03 5.59 -15.93
N GLN A 336 -35.42 6.85 -15.74
CA GLN A 336 -34.58 8.01 -16.03
C GLN A 336 -33.31 8.02 -15.16
N ALA A 337 -33.44 7.84 -13.84
CA ALA A 337 -32.32 7.70 -12.93
C ALA A 337 -31.44 6.48 -13.27
N GLY A 338 -32.06 5.36 -13.67
CA GLY A 338 -31.39 4.17 -14.17
C GLY A 338 -30.53 4.44 -15.41
N ILE A 339 -31.06 5.10 -16.42
CA ILE A 339 -30.32 5.47 -17.65
C ILE A 339 -29.17 6.44 -17.34
N VAL A 340 -29.39 7.44 -16.50
CA VAL A 340 -28.34 8.37 -16.04
C VAL A 340 -27.21 7.63 -15.31
N SER A 341 -27.56 6.67 -14.46
CA SER A 341 -26.58 5.84 -13.74
C SER A 341 -25.79 4.92 -14.68
N ALA A 342 -26.43 4.35 -15.71
CA ALA A 342 -25.75 3.55 -16.73
C ALA A 342 -24.76 4.38 -17.55
N TRP A 343 -25.17 5.56 -18.01
CA TRP A 343 -24.27 6.49 -18.72
C TRP A 343 -23.07 6.94 -17.87
N LYS A 344 -23.28 7.23 -16.58
CA LYS A 344 -22.18 7.53 -15.64
C LYS A 344 -21.21 6.35 -15.47
N GLY A 345 -21.72 5.11 -15.52
CA GLY A 345 -20.92 3.89 -15.50
C GLY A 345 -20.02 3.76 -16.73
N ILE A 346 -20.62 3.86 -17.93
CA ILE A 346 -19.91 3.86 -19.22
C ILE A 346 -18.84 4.95 -19.25
N ALA A 347 -19.21 6.20 -18.93
CA ALA A 347 -18.30 7.34 -18.97
C ALA A 347 -17.08 7.18 -18.03
N PHE A 348 -17.27 6.58 -16.86
CA PHE A 348 -16.16 6.30 -15.94
C PHE A 348 -15.25 5.19 -16.44
N ALA A 349 -15.81 4.12 -17.03
CA ALA A 349 -15.04 3.04 -17.63
C ALA A 349 -14.20 3.53 -18.82
N GLU A 350 -14.81 4.28 -19.75
CA GLU A 350 -14.11 4.84 -20.92
C GLU A 350 -13.03 5.86 -20.53
N ARG A 351 -13.30 6.73 -19.54
CA ARG A 351 -12.27 7.63 -18.96
C ARG A 351 -11.08 6.84 -18.40
N LYS A 352 -11.32 5.67 -17.79
CA LYS A 352 -10.27 4.78 -17.27
C LYS A 352 -9.53 3.97 -18.34
N ARG A 353 -10.16 3.75 -19.50
CA ARG A 353 -9.53 3.18 -20.71
C ARG A 353 -8.69 4.18 -21.51
N GLY A 354 -8.91 5.48 -21.30
CA GLY A 354 -8.31 6.58 -22.09
C GLY A 354 -9.16 7.00 -23.30
N ASN A 355 -10.37 6.45 -23.44
CA ASN A 355 -11.34 6.75 -24.48
C ASN A 355 -12.11 8.03 -24.12
N TYR A 356 -11.42 9.17 -24.23
CA TYR A 356 -11.92 10.44 -23.68
C TYR A 356 -13.09 11.04 -24.48
N GLU A 357 -13.21 10.79 -25.79
CA GLU A 357 -14.32 11.31 -26.60
C GLU A 357 -15.62 10.56 -26.28
N GLU A 358 -15.53 9.24 -26.14
CA GLU A 358 -16.59 8.35 -25.68
C GLU A 358 -17.04 8.69 -24.26
N ALA A 359 -16.07 8.95 -23.36
CA ALA A 359 -16.36 9.40 -22.00
C ALA A 359 -17.06 10.77 -21.95
N GLU A 360 -16.61 11.76 -22.74
CA GLU A 360 -17.27 13.07 -22.83
C GLU A 360 -18.71 12.91 -23.36
N SER A 361 -18.89 12.11 -24.42
CA SER A 361 -20.20 11.79 -25.01
C SER A 361 -21.16 11.12 -24.01
N ALA A 362 -20.67 10.14 -23.23
CA ALA A 362 -21.45 9.45 -22.21
C ALA A 362 -21.81 10.36 -21.02
N TYR A 363 -20.90 11.22 -20.55
CA TYR A 363 -21.22 12.21 -19.51
C TYR A 363 -22.22 13.28 -20.00
N LEU A 364 -22.11 13.74 -21.25
CA LEU A 364 -23.09 14.66 -21.85
C LEU A 364 -24.46 13.99 -22.08
N SER A 365 -24.48 12.68 -22.36
CA SER A 365 -25.71 11.87 -22.44
C SER A 365 -26.38 11.73 -21.07
N ALA A 366 -25.61 11.62 -19.98
CA ALA A 366 -26.14 11.68 -18.61
C ALA A 366 -26.67 13.08 -18.26
N LEU A 367 -25.96 14.15 -18.63
CA LEU A 367 -26.34 15.53 -18.34
C LEU A 367 -27.61 15.96 -19.09
N SER A 368 -27.71 15.62 -20.38
CA SER A 368 -28.88 16.00 -21.20
C SER A 368 -30.18 15.34 -20.73
N LEU A 369 -30.10 14.15 -20.13
CA LEU A 369 -31.24 13.48 -19.52
C LEU A 369 -31.53 13.94 -18.08
N ALA A 370 -30.52 14.41 -17.34
CA ALA A 370 -30.67 14.96 -15.99
C ALA A 370 -29.68 16.12 -15.74
N PRO A 371 -30.09 17.38 -16.03
CA PRO A 371 -29.24 18.56 -15.88
C PRO A 371 -29.17 19.05 -14.43
N GLN A 372 -28.66 18.20 -13.52
CA GLN A 372 -28.54 18.50 -12.09
C GLN A 372 -27.08 18.83 -11.71
N ALA A 373 -26.88 19.32 -10.48
CA ALA A 373 -25.57 19.74 -10.00
C ALA A 373 -24.52 18.61 -10.06
N ASP A 374 -24.91 17.37 -9.74
CA ASP A 374 -24.05 16.18 -9.75
C ASP A 374 -23.42 15.91 -11.13
N GLN A 375 -24.21 15.99 -12.21
CA GLN A 375 -23.76 15.74 -13.58
C GLN A 375 -22.85 16.88 -14.06
N HIS A 376 -23.17 18.13 -13.68
CA HIS A 376 -22.26 19.26 -13.90
C HIS A 376 -20.94 19.09 -13.15
N PHE A 377 -20.95 18.64 -11.88
CA PHE A 377 -19.71 18.46 -11.11
C PHE A 377 -18.84 17.32 -11.66
N LEU A 378 -19.44 16.20 -12.06
CA LEU A 378 -18.72 15.09 -12.70
C LEU A 378 -18.05 15.50 -14.02
N LEU A 379 -18.74 16.29 -14.85
CA LEU A 379 -18.13 16.89 -16.05
C LEU A 379 -17.01 17.87 -15.69
N ALA A 380 -17.15 18.65 -14.61
CA ALA A 380 -16.09 19.55 -14.16
C ALA A 380 -14.80 18.80 -13.79
N GLN A 381 -14.93 17.67 -13.08
CA GLN A 381 -13.80 16.79 -12.75
C GLN A 381 -13.18 16.14 -13.99
N PHE A 382 -14.01 15.57 -14.88
CA PHE A 382 -13.55 15.01 -16.16
C PHE A 382 -12.78 16.03 -17.03
N TYR A 383 -13.22 17.29 -17.02
CA TYR A 383 -12.53 18.37 -17.72
C TYR A 383 -11.30 18.91 -16.97
N GLU A 384 -11.17 18.70 -15.66
CA GLU A 384 -9.91 18.93 -14.92
C GLU A 384 -8.89 17.84 -15.29
N ASP A 385 -9.30 16.56 -15.23
CA ASP A 385 -8.47 15.40 -15.62
C ASP A 385 -7.91 15.54 -17.05
N THR A 386 -8.77 15.93 -18.00
CA THR A 386 -8.41 16.12 -19.42
C THR A 386 -7.82 17.50 -19.73
N GLN A 387 -7.47 18.29 -18.71
CA GLN A 387 -6.83 19.62 -18.81
C GLN A 387 -7.65 20.67 -19.59
N GLN A 388 -8.95 20.45 -19.79
CA GLN A 388 -9.88 21.34 -20.47
C GLN A 388 -10.40 22.45 -19.53
N THR A 389 -9.47 23.22 -18.94
CA THR A 389 -9.67 24.22 -17.86
C THR A 389 -10.91 25.11 -18.04
N ALA A 390 -11.17 25.58 -19.27
CA ALA A 390 -12.33 26.44 -19.55
C ALA A 390 -13.68 25.70 -19.44
N LYS A 391 -13.76 24.45 -19.93
CA LYS A 391 -14.95 23.59 -19.74
C LYS A 391 -15.10 23.21 -18.27
N ALA A 392 -14.00 22.84 -17.60
CA ALA A 392 -13.98 22.46 -16.18
C ALA A 392 -14.54 23.57 -15.28
N ARG A 393 -13.99 24.79 -15.39
CA ARG A 393 -14.46 25.97 -14.64
C ARG A 393 -15.93 26.29 -14.92
N LYS A 394 -16.38 26.19 -16.18
CA LYS A 394 -17.79 26.42 -16.55
C LYS A 394 -18.71 25.43 -15.82
N HIS A 395 -18.41 24.13 -15.91
CA HIS A 395 -19.24 23.09 -15.31
C HIS A 395 -19.20 23.11 -13.78
N ALA A 396 -18.06 23.42 -13.15
CA ALA A 396 -17.98 23.62 -11.70
C ALA A 396 -18.85 24.80 -11.24
N THR A 397 -18.79 25.93 -11.97
CA THR A 397 -19.64 27.11 -11.68
C THR A 397 -21.13 26.77 -11.80
N GLN A 398 -21.52 25.96 -12.78
CA GLN A 398 -22.90 25.49 -12.94
C GLN A 398 -23.33 24.54 -11.80
N ALA A 399 -22.47 23.62 -11.35
CA ALA A 399 -22.75 22.76 -10.21
C ALA A 399 -22.97 23.58 -8.91
N MET A 400 -22.11 24.57 -8.66
CA MET A 400 -22.25 25.50 -7.53
C MET A 400 -23.54 26.33 -7.61
N ALA A 401 -23.93 26.78 -8.81
CA ALA A 401 -25.16 27.56 -9.00
C ALA A 401 -26.44 26.72 -8.84
N LEU A 402 -26.40 25.43 -9.17
CA LEU A 402 -27.53 24.50 -9.02
C LEU A 402 -27.66 23.94 -7.59
N ASN A 403 -26.55 23.76 -6.87
CA ASN A 403 -26.56 23.33 -5.47
C ASN A 403 -25.32 23.84 -4.71
N ALA A 404 -25.43 25.05 -4.15
CA ALA A 404 -24.35 25.71 -3.42
C ALA A 404 -23.99 24.99 -2.12
N ASP A 405 -24.96 24.40 -1.41
CA ASP A 405 -24.73 23.73 -0.12
C ASP A 405 -23.85 22.49 -0.28
N ARG A 406 -24.06 21.72 -1.36
CA ARG A 406 -23.30 20.50 -1.65
C ARG A 406 -22.00 20.76 -2.41
N TYR A 407 -22.02 21.66 -3.39
CA TYR A 407 -20.89 21.86 -4.32
C TYR A 407 -20.13 23.18 -4.16
N GLY A 408 -20.58 24.11 -3.30
CA GLY A 408 -19.93 25.41 -3.10
C GLY A 408 -18.46 25.30 -2.74
N LYS A 409 -18.13 24.51 -1.71
CA LYS A 409 -16.73 24.29 -1.27
C LYS A 409 -15.91 23.55 -2.33
N SER A 410 -16.38 22.39 -2.76
CA SER A 410 -15.65 21.50 -3.68
C SER A 410 -15.44 22.13 -5.07
N GLY A 411 -16.46 22.84 -5.58
CA GLY A 411 -16.38 23.59 -6.83
C GLY A 411 -15.43 24.78 -6.73
N GLN A 412 -15.42 25.51 -5.60
CA GLN A 412 -14.48 26.60 -5.41
C GLN A 412 -13.02 26.11 -5.21
N GLN A 413 -12.84 24.94 -4.57
CA GLN A 413 -11.54 24.26 -4.51
C GLN A 413 -11.05 23.87 -5.91
N LEU A 414 -11.88 23.23 -6.73
CA LEU A 414 -11.56 22.86 -8.12
C LEU A 414 -11.26 24.09 -9.00
N ILE A 415 -12.04 25.17 -8.87
CA ILE A 415 -11.77 26.44 -9.57
C ILE A 415 -10.43 27.07 -9.11
N THR A 416 -9.94 26.72 -7.91
CA THR A 416 -8.66 27.18 -7.37
C THR A 416 -7.49 26.28 -7.82
N SER A 417 -7.64 24.95 -7.86
CA SER A 417 -6.61 24.03 -8.41
C SER A 417 -6.32 24.33 -9.87
N LEU A 418 -7.37 24.51 -10.68
CA LEU A 418 -7.28 24.91 -12.09
C LEU A 418 -6.49 26.21 -12.30
N GLN A 419 -6.61 27.19 -11.40
CA GLN A 419 -5.82 28.43 -11.47
C GLN A 419 -4.35 28.17 -11.11
N GLN A 420 -4.07 27.39 -10.07
CA GLN A 420 -2.71 27.10 -9.63
C GLN A 420 -1.92 26.27 -10.64
N GLN A 421 -2.55 25.26 -11.25
CA GLN A 421 -1.97 24.42 -12.30
C GLN A 421 -1.50 25.27 -13.50
N HIS A 422 -2.32 26.22 -13.95
CA HIS A 422 -1.99 27.07 -15.10
C HIS A 422 -0.81 28.03 -14.86
N PHE A 423 -0.47 28.33 -13.60
CA PHE A 423 0.63 29.22 -13.22
C PHE A 423 1.86 28.50 -12.65
N GLY A 424 1.97 27.18 -12.80
CA GLY A 424 3.07 26.37 -12.25
C GLY A 424 4.49 26.80 -12.67
N CYS A 425 4.63 27.46 -13.84
CA CYS A 425 5.92 28.00 -14.30
C CYS A 425 6.33 29.33 -13.64
N LEU A 426 5.42 30.00 -12.90
CA LEU A 426 5.65 31.31 -12.28
C LEU A 426 5.61 31.28 -10.75
N THR A 427 5.07 30.24 -10.12
CA THR A 427 5.02 30.11 -8.65
C THR A 427 6.41 30.03 -7.99
N VAL A 428 7.44 29.58 -8.71
CA VAL A 428 8.85 29.63 -8.29
C VAL A 428 9.29 31.05 -7.91
N TRP A 429 8.81 32.07 -8.64
CA TRP A 429 9.13 33.48 -8.41
C TRP A 429 8.33 34.12 -7.26
N ARG A 430 7.58 33.33 -6.47
CA ARG A 430 6.79 33.82 -5.33
C ARG A 430 7.36 33.44 -3.95
N GLN A 431 8.53 32.78 -3.91
CA GLN A 431 9.24 32.44 -2.66
C GLN A 431 10.61 33.14 -2.51
N GLY A 432 10.90 34.11 -3.37
CA GLY A 432 11.91 35.15 -3.16
C GLY A 432 11.45 36.40 -3.92
N SER A 433 11.63 37.62 -3.42
CA SER A 433 12.34 38.11 -2.21
C SER A 433 11.85 39.54 -1.90
N PRO A 434 12.24 40.20 -0.80
CA PRO A 434 13.12 39.77 0.31
C PRO A 434 12.40 39.42 1.61
#